data_AF-A0A7X7GH26-F1
#
_entry.id   AF-A0A7X7GH26-F1
#
_cell.length_a   1.000
_cell.length_b   1.000
_cell.length_c   1.000
_cell.angle_alpha   90.00
_cell.angle_beta   90.00
_cell.angle_gamma   90.00
#
_symmetry.space_group_name_H-M   'P 1'
#
loop_
_entity.id
_entity.type
_entity.pdbx_description
1 polymer ?
#
loop_
_entity_poly.entity_id
_entity_poly.type
_entity_poly.pdbx_seq_one_letter_code
_entity_poly.pdbx_strand_id
1 'polypeptide(L)'
;MHDQPWPQPLKFTGILCFVMLTALSIAIIVECFRRAILGDVEFALGFGGGACTLALVAVIALHDSGIRHIGLPPGITLYHDPHHGTGVTIPGKRWVNRILVAAPIGISMYGTAAAVAWATGHGDAFMPFGRNTAGGAVYLASGSVVLITVALFVATSRLDTTVRIYPDGIERITARRILLITQRTRVFLSWNDIARIDVGNLGVGFRSTSFPVIDLHTVSTLADEQRVPPHDTDNKVTIMA
;
A
#
# COMPACT_ATOMS: atom_id res chain seq x y z
N MET A 1 -12.14 15.38 -19.34
CA MET A 1 -12.65 15.07 -17.99
C MET A 1 -13.73 14.02 -18.19
N HIS A 2 -13.43 12.74 -17.95
CA HIS A 2 -14.46 11.70 -18.00
C HIS A 2 -14.90 11.47 -16.57
N ASP A 3 -16.07 11.99 -16.23
CA ASP A 3 -16.81 11.58 -15.04
C ASP A 3 -17.04 10.08 -15.19
N GLN A 4 -16.22 9.26 -14.54
CA GLN A 4 -16.51 7.84 -14.49
C GLN A 4 -17.70 7.69 -13.53
N PRO A 5 -18.89 7.31 -14.02
CA PRO A 5 -20.04 7.15 -13.17
C PRO A 5 -19.73 6.08 -12.13
N TRP A 6 -20.06 6.35 -10.89
CA TRP A 6 -20.06 5.33 -9.86
C TRP A 6 -21.21 4.35 -10.14
N PRO A 7 -21.02 3.03 -9.98
CA PRO A 7 -19.81 2.32 -9.56
C PRO A 7 -18.73 2.24 -10.65
N GLN A 8 -17.45 2.28 -10.27
CA GLN A 8 -16.34 2.13 -11.23
C GLN A 8 -16.49 0.83 -12.04
N PRO A 9 -16.24 0.86 -13.36
CA PRO A 9 -16.39 -0.32 -14.21
C PRO A 9 -15.40 -1.40 -13.78
N LEU A 10 -15.90 -2.64 -13.68
CA LEU A 10 -15.08 -3.81 -13.39
C LEU A 10 -14.06 -4.02 -14.52
N LYS A 11 -12.77 -4.05 -14.16
CA LYS A 11 -11.68 -4.30 -15.10
C LYS A 11 -11.42 -5.80 -15.17
N PHE A 12 -11.93 -6.44 -16.21
CA PHE A 12 -11.75 -7.88 -16.45
C PHE A 12 -10.27 -8.30 -16.46
N THR A 13 -9.38 -7.43 -16.97
CA THR A 13 -7.93 -7.65 -16.96
C THR A 13 -7.37 -7.82 -15.54
N GLY A 14 -7.84 -7.04 -14.57
CA GLY A 14 -7.43 -7.17 -13.17
C GLY A 14 -7.88 -8.50 -12.56
N ILE A 15 -9.10 -8.95 -12.88
CA ILE A 15 -9.65 -10.24 -12.43
C ILE A 15 -8.83 -11.39 -13.03
N LEU A 16 -8.54 -11.34 -14.33
CA LEU A 16 -7.72 -12.36 -15.00
C LEU A 16 -6.31 -12.44 -14.39
N CYS A 17 -5.67 -11.29 -14.18
CA CYS A 17 -4.37 -11.22 -13.50
C CYS A 17 -4.41 -11.82 -12.09
N PHE A 18 -5.46 -11.51 -11.30
CA PHE A 18 -5.65 -12.10 -9.97
C PHE A 18 -5.72 -13.63 -10.03
N VAL A 19 -6.54 -14.19 -10.93
CA VAL A 19 -6.69 -15.65 -11.07
C VAL A 19 -5.37 -16.30 -11.47
N MET A 20 -4.66 -15.74 -12.46
CA MET A 20 -3.38 -16.27 -12.92
C MET A 20 -2.30 -16.24 -11.82
N LEU A 21 -2.16 -15.10 -11.12
CA LEU A 21 -1.18 -14.95 -10.04
C LEU A 21 -1.50 -15.86 -8.85
N THR A 22 -2.78 -16.05 -8.54
CA THR A 22 -3.22 -16.96 -7.47
C THR A 22 -2.91 -18.41 -7.84
N ALA A 23 -3.22 -18.84 -9.06
CA ALA A 23 -2.90 -20.19 -9.53
C ALA A 23 -1.38 -20.45 -9.50
N LEU A 24 -0.58 -19.49 -9.96
CA LEU A 24 0.87 -19.58 -9.92
C LEU A 24 1.40 -19.63 -8.47
N SER A 25 0.85 -18.80 -7.58
CA SER A 25 1.18 -18.82 -6.15
C SER A 25 0.92 -20.20 -5.53
N ILE A 26 -0.21 -20.84 -5.84
CA ILE A 26 -0.55 -22.17 -5.33
C ILE A 26 0.47 -23.21 -5.84
N ALA A 27 0.82 -23.19 -7.13
CA ALA A 27 1.81 -24.09 -7.69
C ALA A 27 3.18 -23.96 -6.99
N ILE A 28 3.59 -22.72 -6.68
CA ILE A 28 4.85 -22.46 -5.95
C ILE A 28 4.76 -22.93 -4.49
N ILE A 29 3.60 -22.80 -3.83
CA ILE A 29 3.39 -23.32 -2.47
C ILE A 29 3.55 -24.84 -2.44
N VAL A 30 3.02 -25.55 -3.43
CA VAL A 30 3.18 -27.01 -3.54
C VAL A 30 4.67 -27.38 -3.64
N GLU A 31 5.43 -26.65 -4.46
CA GLU A 31 6.88 -26.86 -4.58
C GLU A 31 7.63 -26.52 -3.27
N CYS A 32 7.24 -25.45 -2.58
CA CYS A 32 7.76 -25.10 -1.27
C CYS A 32 7.61 -26.25 -0.26
N PHE A 33 6.41 -26.84 -0.16
CA PHE A 33 6.16 -27.98 0.72
C PHE A 33 6.95 -29.21 0.29
N ARG A 34 7.01 -29.51 -1.00
CA ARG A 34 7.80 -30.62 -1.53
C ARG A 34 9.27 -30.50 -1.12
N ARG A 35 9.86 -29.31 -1.26
CA ARG A 35 11.24 -29.03 -0.86
C ARG A 35 11.46 -29.10 0.65
N ALA A 36 10.51 -28.59 1.43
CA ALA A 36 10.58 -28.68 2.89
C ALA A 36 10.60 -30.14 3.36
N ILE A 37 9.80 -31.02 2.75
CA ILE A 37 9.76 -32.46 3.07
C ILE A 37 11.08 -33.15 2.69
N LEU A 38 11.73 -32.72 1.61
CA LEU A 38 13.02 -33.25 1.17
C LEU A 38 14.22 -32.77 2.02
N GLY A 39 13.99 -31.87 2.98
CA GLY A 39 15.06 -31.27 3.80
C GLY A 39 15.80 -30.10 3.13
N ASP A 40 15.34 -29.68 1.95
CA ASP A 40 15.87 -28.57 1.16
C ASP A 40 15.36 -27.22 1.71
N VAL A 41 15.77 -26.86 2.95
CA VAL A 41 15.23 -25.70 3.68
C VAL A 41 15.46 -24.38 2.93
N GLU A 42 16.63 -24.21 2.30
CA GLU A 42 16.96 -23.03 1.49
C GLU A 42 15.97 -22.87 0.33
N PHE A 43 15.66 -23.97 -0.35
CA PHE A 43 14.73 -23.99 -1.46
C PHE A 43 13.31 -23.69 -1.01
N ALA A 44 12.88 -24.31 0.09
CA ALA A 44 11.57 -24.07 0.68
C ALA A 44 11.38 -22.58 1.04
N LEU A 45 12.38 -21.94 1.65
CA LEU A 45 12.32 -20.51 1.99
C LEU A 45 12.20 -19.61 0.75
N GLY A 46 12.96 -19.89 -0.31
CA GLY A 46 12.90 -19.13 -1.55
C GLY A 46 11.54 -19.24 -2.24
N PHE A 47 11.02 -20.47 -2.39
CA PHE A 47 9.69 -20.69 -2.97
C PHE A 47 8.58 -20.10 -2.08
N GLY A 48 8.67 -20.23 -0.76
CA GLY A 48 7.72 -19.63 0.18
C GLY A 48 7.66 -18.10 0.05
N GLY A 49 8.82 -17.43 0.00
CA GLY A 49 8.90 -15.97 -0.21
C GLY A 49 8.31 -15.54 -1.57
N GLY A 50 8.60 -16.30 -2.63
CA GLY A 50 8.05 -16.07 -3.96
C GLY A 50 6.52 -16.22 -4.02
N ALA A 51 5.98 -17.29 -3.43
CA ALA A 51 4.53 -17.50 -3.33
C ALA A 51 3.83 -16.38 -2.57
N CYS A 52 4.34 -16.00 -1.39
CA CYS A 52 3.78 -14.89 -0.63
C CYS A 52 3.76 -13.59 -1.43
N THR A 53 4.83 -13.31 -2.19
CA THR A 53 4.90 -12.14 -3.07
C THR A 53 3.81 -12.19 -4.14
N LEU A 54 3.68 -13.30 -4.85
CA LEU A 54 2.66 -13.46 -5.90
C LEU A 54 1.24 -13.33 -5.34
N ALA A 55 0.98 -13.92 -4.17
CA ALA A 55 -0.31 -13.79 -3.49
C ALA A 55 -0.62 -12.31 -3.17
N LEU A 56 0.36 -11.53 -2.69
CA LEU A 56 0.19 -10.11 -2.43
C LEU A 56 -0.07 -9.31 -3.72
N VAL A 57 0.67 -9.58 -4.80
CA VAL A 57 0.45 -8.94 -6.10
C VAL A 57 -0.92 -9.33 -6.67
N ALA A 58 -1.38 -10.56 -6.45
CA ALA A 58 -2.72 -10.99 -6.81
C ALA A 58 -3.77 -10.13 -6.07
N VAL A 59 -3.61 -9.90 -4.77
CA VAL A 59 -4.50 -9.03 -3.98
C VAL A 59 -4.52 -7.59 -4.54
N ILE A 60 -3.37 -7.05 -4.96
CA ILE A 60 -3.33 -5.73 -5.64
C ILE A 60 -4.14 -5.77 -6.93
N ALA A 61 -3.93 -6.78 -7.78
CA ALA A 61 -4.64 -6.93 -9.05
C ALA A 61 -6.16 -7.05 -8.86
N LEU A 62 -6.59 -7.80 -7.84
CA LEU A 62 -8.00 -7.92 -7.45
C LEU A 62 -8.55 -6.58 -6.98
N HIS A 63 -7.80 -5.86 -6.16
CA HIS A 63 -8.22 -4.58 -5.63
C HIS A 63 -8.34 -3.51 -6.75
N ASP A 64 -7.40 -3.49 -7.70
CA ASP A 64 -7.40 -2.59 -8.85
C ASP A 64 -8.44 -2.97 -9.92
N SER A 65 -8.99 -4.18 -9.86
CA SER A 65 -10.08 -4.63 -10.74
C SER A 65 -11.41 -3.90 -10.49
N GLY A 66 -11.54 -3.20 -9.36
CA GLY A 66 -12.74 -2.45 -8.99
C GLY A 66 -13.69 -3.21 -8.06
N ILE A 67 -13.45 -4.50 -7.78
CA ILE A 67 -14.27 -5.34 -6.87
C ILE A 67 -14.44 -4.71 -5.48
N ARG A 68 -13.43 -3.98 -4.99
CA ARG A 68 -13.51 -3.29 -3.70
C ARG A 68 -14.61 -2.23 -3.60
N HIS A 69 -15.09 -1.72 -4.74
CA HIS A 69 -16.11 -0.67 -4.78
C HIS A 69 -17.54 -1.22 -4.81
N ILE A 70 -17.70 -2.55 -4.77
CA ILE A 70 -19.02 -3.22 -4.76
C ILE A 70 -19.71 -3.10 -3.39
N GLY A 71 -19.01 -2.64 -2.34
CA GLY A 71 -19.59 -2.45 -1.01
C GLY A 71 -18.97 -1.31 -0.21
N LEU A 72 -19.62 -0.97 0.90
CA LEU A 72 -19.09 -0.02 1.88
C LEU A 72 -17.82 -0.60 2.53
N PRO A 73 -16.75 0.20 2.70
CA PRO A 73 -15.55 -0.24 3.39
C PRO A 73 -15.88 -0.65 4.84
N PRO A 74 -15.46 -1.83 5.32
CA PRO A 74 -15.75 -2.30 6.68
C PRO A 74 -15.08 -1.48 7.80
N GLY A 75 -14.28 -0.47 7.43
CA GLY A 75 -13.62 0.43 8.37
C GLY A 75 -14.46 1.65 8.78
N ILE A 76 -15.61 1.90 8.14
CA ILE A 76 -16.46 3.03 8.50
C ILE A 76 -17.19 2.70 9.80
N THR A 77 -16.89 3.43 10.87
CA THR A 77 -17.49 3.20 12.19
C THR A 77 -18.10 4.48 12.74
N LEU A 78 -19.15 4.34 13.55
CA LEU A 78 -19.69 5.45 14.33
C LEU A 78 -18.75 5.75 15.50
N TYR A 79 -18.52 7.04 15.74
CA TYR A 79 -17.68 7.52 16.83
C TYR A 79 -18.40 8.65 17.56
N HIS A 80 -18.46 8.57 18.89
CA HIS A 80 -19.05 9.60 19.72
C HIS A 80 -17.95 10.49 20.30
N ASP A 81 -17.97 11.77 19.96
CA ASP A 81 -17.08 12.79 20.51
C ASP A 81 -17.80 13.59 21.61
N PRO A 82 -17.18 13.84 22.77
CA PRO A 82 -17.81 14.58 23.87
C PRO A 82 -18.23 16.00 23.52
N HIS A 83 -17.60 16.62 22.53
CA HIS A 83 -17.82 18.02 22.18
C HIS A 83 -18.71 18.20 20.95
N HIS A 84 -18.66 17.26 19.98
CA HIS A 84 -19.34 17.38 18.69
C HIS A 84 -20.43 16.32 18.47
N GLY A 85 -20.67 15.47 19.47
CA GLY A 85 -21.67 14.41 19.42
C GLY A 85 -21.27 13.23 18.54
N THR A 86 -22.27 12.55 17.98
CA THR A 86 -22.07 11.33 17.18
C THR A 86 -21.67 11.67 15.75
N GLY A 87 -20.51 11.17 15.31
CA GLY A 87 -20.00 11.32 13.96
C GLY A 87 -19.62 9.98 13.31
N VAL A 88 -19.20 10.05 12.05
CA VAL A 88 -18.74 8.91 11.25
C VAL A 88 -17.24 9.00 11.07
N THR A 89 -16.51 7.93 11.41
CA THR A 89 -15.06 7.82 11.19
C THR A 89 -14.79 7.06 9.91
N ILE A 90 -14.01 7.68 9.01
CA ILE A 90 -13.51 7.11 7.76
C ILE A 90 -11.98 6.95 7.90
N PRO A 91 -11.48 5.72 8.12
CA PRO A 91 -10.05 5.49 8.21
C PRO A 91 -9.40 5.53 6.82
N GLY A 92 -8.22 6.15 6.74
CA GLY A 92 -7.39 6.10 5.55
C GLY A 92 -6.86 4.70 5.23
N LYS A 93 -6.42 4.52 3.98
CA LYS A 93 -5.98 3.22 3.43
C LYS A 93 -4.68 2.73 4.07
N ARG A 94 -4.77 1.79 5.03
CA ARG A 94 -3.60 1.15 5.67
C ARG A 94 -3.02 -0.06 4.93
N TRP A 95 -3.76 -0.63 4.00
CA TRP A 95 -3.40 -1.90 3.35
C TRP A 95 -2.25 -1.74 2.34
N VAL A 96 -2.17 -0.60 1.64
CA VAL A 96 -1.11 -0.31 0.66
C VAL A 96 0.27 -0.39 1.30
N ASN A 97 0.47 0.25 2.47
CA ASN A 97 1.75 0.19 3.19
C ASN A 97 2.13 -1.24 3.58
N ARG A 98 1.16 -2.08 3.98
CA ARG A 98 1.45 -3.48 4.32
C ARG A 98 1.96 -4.26 3.13
N ILE A 99 1.37 -4.05 1.96
CA ILE A 99 1.79 -4.71 0.72
C ILE A 99 3.15 -4.18 0.26
N LEU A 100 3.38 -2.86 0.30
CA LEU A 100 4.66 -2.25 -0.05
C LEU A 100 5.82 -2.70 0.85
N VAL A 101 5.53 -3.18 2.06
CA VAL A 101 6.54 -3.79 2.93
C VAL A 101 6.67 -5.29 2.66
N ALA A 102 5.56 -6.01 2.58
CA ALA A 102 5.58 -7.47 2.51
C ALA A 102 6.07 -8.02 1.16
N ALA A 103 5.76 -7.35 0.04
CA ALA A 103 6.19 -7.82 -1.28
C ALA A 103 7.72 -7.74 -1.47
N PRO A 104 8.41 -6.61 -1.16
CA PRO A 104 9.87 -6.58 -1.23
C PRO A 104 10.55 -7.57 -0.29
N ILE A 105 9.99 -7.83 0.90
CA ILE A 105 10.51 -8.85 1.82
C ILE A 105 10.46 -10.24 1.16
N GLY A 106 9.32 -10.63 0.58
CA GLY A 106 9.18 -11.92 -0.10
C GLY A 106 10.13 -12.07 -1.30
N ILE A 107 10.31 -11.02 -2.10
CA ILE A 107 11.29 -11.00 -3.21
C ILE A 107 12.72 -11.13 -2.66
N SER A 108 13.02 -10.44 -1.56
CA SER A 108 14.33 -10.48 -0.94
C SER A 108 14.66 -11.87 -0.45
N MET A 109 13.70 -12.57 0.17
CA MET A 109 13.85 -13.96 0.62
C MET A 109 14.19 -14.89 -0.54
N TYR A 110 13.53 -14.72 -1.69
CA TYR A 110 13.86 -15.46 -2.91
C TYR A 110 15.28 -15.18 -3.38
N GLY A 111 15.67 -13.89 -3.48
CA GLY A 111 17.02 -13.52 -3.92
C GLY A 111 18.12 -14.00 -2.97
N THR A 112 17.88 -13.98 -1.65
CA THR A 112 18.82 -14.53 -0.67
C THR A 112 18.93 -16.04 -0.76
N ALA A 113 17.80 -16.75 -0.90
CA ALA A 113 17.82 -18.20 -1.06
C ALA A 113 18.58 -18.62 -2.32
N ALA A 114 18.39 -17.90 -3.44
CA ALA A 114 19.13 -18.14 -4.67
C ALA A 114 20.63 -17.90 -4.52
N ALA A 115 21.04 -16.85 -3.80
CA ALA A 115 22.45 -16.56 -3.55
C ALA A 115 23.10 -17.60 -2.61
N VAL A 116 22.38 -18.07 -1.58
CA VAL A 116 22.86 -19.12 -0.68
C VAL A 116 22.97 -20.45 -1.42
N ALA A 117 21.95 -20.84 -2.19
CA ALA A 117 21.97 -22.05 -3.00
C ALA A 117 23.15 -22.06 -3.98
N TRP A 118 23.52 -20.90 -4.53
CA TRP A 118 24.75 -20.78 -5.33
C TRP A 118 26.01 -21.05 -4.50
N ALA A 119 26.14 -20.40 -3.34
CA ALA A 119 27.30 -20.54 -2.46
C ALA A 119 27.47 -21.97 -1.91
N THR A 120 26.37 -22.72 -1.75
CA THR A 120 26.38 -24.12 -1.29
C THR A 120 26.54 -25.14 -2.43
N GLY A 121 26.67 -24.69 -3.68
CA GLY A 121 26.89 -25.57 -4.84
C GLY A 121 25.60 -26.13 -5.47
N HIS A 122 24.42 -25.65 -5.07
CA HIS A 122 23.10 -26.04 -5.58
C HIS A 122 22.48 -24.97 -6.51
N GLY A 123 23.30 -24.15 -7.17
CA GLY A 123 22.87 -22.95 -7.91
C GLY A 123 21.92 -23.20 -9.09
N ASP A 124 21.84 -24.43 -9.59
CA ASP A 124 21.04 -24.78 -10.78
C ASP A 124 19.52 -24.71 -10.56
N ALA A 125 19.05 -24.77 -9.30
CA ALA A 125 17.62 -24.85 -9.02
C ALA A 125 16.92 -23.48 -8.89
N PHE A 126 17.67 -22.38 -8.72
CA PHE A 126 17.11 -21.02 -8.62
C PHE A 126 17.50 -20.10 -9.77
N MET A 127 18.62 -20.36 -10.45
CA MET A 127 19.07 -19.51 -11.54
C MET A 127 18.64 -20.09 -12.89
N PRO A 128 18.17 -19.25 -13.84
CA PRO A 128 17.92 -19.70 -15.20
C PRO A 128 19.17 -20.36 -15.78
N PHE A 129 18.99 -21.44 -16.55
CA PHE A 129 20.08 -22.13 -17.23
C PHE A 129 20.99 -21.12 -17.96
N GLY A 130 22.30 -21.16 -17.66
CA GLY A 130 23.29 -20.22 -18.20
C GLY A 130 23.57 -18.97 -17.34
N ARG A 131 22.81 -18.74 -16.25
CA ARG A 131 23.06 -17.66 -15.28
C ARG A 131 23.64 -18.13 -13.94
N ASN A 132 23.99 -19.41 -13.82
CA ASN A 132 24.76 -19.97 -12.70
C ASN A 132 26.21 -19.48 -12.71
N THR A 133 26.38 -18.16 -12.57
CA THR A 133 27.66 -17.45 -12.56
C THR A 133 27.78 -16.68 -11.25
N ALA A 134 29.00 -16.49 -10.77
CA ALA A 134 29.26 -15.69 -9.57
C ALA A 134 28.62 -14.29 -9.64
N GLY A 135 28.58 -13.68 -10.83
CA GLY A 135 27.95 -12.38 -11.05
C GLY A 135 26.43 -12.39 -10.80
N GLY A 136 25.74 -13.46 -11.19
CA GLY A 136 24.29 -13.61 -10.97
C GLY A 136 23.94 -13.69 -9.48
N ALA A 137 24.69 -14.49 -8.72
CA ALA A 137 24.50 -14.61 -7.28
C ALA A 137 24.79 -13.31 -6.53
N VAL A 138 25.87 -12.60 -6.87
CA VAL A 138 26.19 -11.28 -6.30
C VAL A 138 25.09 -10.26 -6.62
N TYR A 139 24.57 -10.25 -7.85
CA TYR A 139 23.48 -9.36 -8.23
C TYR A 139 22.21 -9.63 -7.41
N LEU A 140 21.79 -10.89 -7.29
CA LEU A 140 20.62 -11.26 -6.48
C LEU A 140 20.81 -10.92 -5.00
N ALA A 141 21.99 -11.18 -4.43
CA ALA A 141 22.30 -10.83 -3.04
C ALA A 141 22.23 -9.31 -2.82
N SER A 142 22.86 -8.52 -3.69
CA SER A 142 22.82 -7.05 -3.60
C SER A 142 21.40 -6.50 -3.76
N GLY A 143 20.61 -7.05 -4.69
CA GLY A 143 19.20 -6.69 -4.88
C GLY A 143 18.35 -6.98 -3.66
N SER A 144 18.54 -8.13 -3.02
CA SER A 144 17.84 -8.46 -1.76
C SER A 144 18.16 -7.49 -0.63
N VAL A 145 19.43 -7.09 -0.47
CA VAL A 145 19.80 -6.08 0.54
C VAL A 145 19.07 -4.77 0.28
N VAL A 146 19.09 -4.27 -0.96
CA VAL A 146 18.39 -3.04 -1.35
C VAL A 146 16.89 -3.12 -1.07
N LEU A 147 16.25 -4.24 -1.46
CA LEU A 147 14.81 -4.43 -1.25
C LEU A 147 14.44 -4.50 0.24
N ILE A 148 15.25 -5.14 1.08
CA ILE A 148 15.08 -5.13 2.54
C ILE A 148 15.21 -3.71 3.09
N THR A 149 16.23 -2.95 2.65
CA THR A 149 16.42 -1.56 3.09
C THR A 149 15.21 -0.70 2.71
N VAL A 150 14.69 -0.84 1.49
CA VAL A 150 13.47 -0.15 1.05
C VAL A 150 12.27 -0.58 1.89
N ALA A 151 12.09 -1.88 2.14
CA ALA A 151 11.00 -2.39 2.98
C ALA A 151 11.04 -1.81 4.40
N LEU A 152 12.22 -1.73 5.01
CA LEU A 152 12.42 -1.14 6.33
C LEU A 152 12.13 0.36 6.32
N PHE A 153 12.59 1.08 5.29
CA PHE A 153 12.29 2.50 5.12
C PHE A 153 10.78 2.77 5.00
N VAL A 154 10.07 1.96 4.21
CA VAL A 154 8.61 2.07 4.09
C VAL A 154 7.90 1.63 5.39
N ALA A 155 8.37 0.58 6.06
CA ALA A 155 7.76 0.09 7.30
C ALA A 155 7.83 1.12 8.44
N THR A 156 8.93 1.90 8.46
CA THR A 156 9.17 2.99 9.41
C THR A 156 8.52 4.31 8.98
N SER A 157 8.26 4.49 7.69
CA SER A 157 7.55 5.65 7.14
C SER A 157 6.05 5.37 7.05
N ARG A 158 5.25 5.89 7.99
CA ARG A 158 3.80 5.71 8.00
C ARG A 158 3.08 7.03 7.90
N LEU A 159 2.05 7.08 7.05
CA LEU A 159 1.13 8.19 6.97
C LEU A 159 -0.27 7.64 7.22
N ASP A 160 -0.80 7.91 8.40
CA ASP A 160 -2.14 7.52 8.83
C ASP A 160 -3.01 8.77 8.81
N THR A 161 -3.94 8.85 7.86
CA THR A 161 -4.96 9.90 7.83
C THR A 161 -6.29 9.30 8.25
N THR A 162 -6.98 9.93 9.20
CA THR A 162 -8.34 9.57 9.60
C THR A 162 -9.21 10.81 9.44
N VAL A 163 -10.36 10.62 8.80
CA VAL A 163 -11.35 11.68 8.66
C VAL A 163 -12.53 11.33 9.54
N ARG A 164 -13.05 12.29 10.28
CA ARG A 164 -14.27 12.15 11.04
C ARG A 164 -15.24 13.25 10.62
N ILE A 165 -16.47 12.86 10.37
CA ILE A 165 -17.53 13.77 9.92
C ILE A 165 -18.54 13.87 11.06
N TYR A 166 -18.77 15.09 11.54
CA TYR A 166 -19.71 15.42 12.60
C TYR A 166 -20.81 16.36 12.05
N PRO A 167 -21.95 16.49 12.77
CA PRO A 167 -22.96 17.48 12.42
C PRO A 167 -22.42 18.91 12.35
N ASP A 168 -21.42 19.25 13.18
CA ASP A 168 -20.88 20.61 13.29
C ASP A 168 -19.71 20.90 12.33
N GLY A 169 -19.08 19.85 11.78
CA GLY A 169 -17.93 20.02 10.88
C GLY A 169 -17.20 18.71 10.52
N ILE A 170 -16.03 18.87 9.92
CA ILE A 170 -15.13 17.78 9.54
C ILE A 170 -13.83 17.89 10.34
N GLU A 171 -13.42 16.76 10.91
CA GLU A 171 -12.14 16.61 11.56
C GLU A 171 -11.20 15.74 10.71
N ARG A 172 -9.99 16.25 10.47
CA ARG A 172 -8.90 15.49 9.87
C ARG A 172 -7.79 15.29 10.90
N ILE A 173 -7.50 14.02 11.19
CA ILE A 173 -6.37 13.61 12.03
C ILE A 173 -5.33 12.98 11.12
N THR A 174 -4.17 13.62 11.02
CA THR A 174 -3.03 13.09 10.26
C THR A 174 -1.92 12.75 11.23
N ALA A 175 -1.51 11.49 11.25
CA ALA A 175 -0.34 11.01 11.97
C ALA A 175 0.72 10.59 10.95
N ARG A 176 1.81 11.36 10.90
CA ARG A 176 2.98 11.06 10.07
C ARG A 176 4.09 10.55 10.97
N ARG A 177 4.58 9.35 10.68
CA ARG A 177 5.79 8.80 11.28
C ARG A 177 6.86 8.73 10.21
N ILE A 178 7.98 9.41 10.42
CA ILE A 178 9.17 9.26 9.59
C ILE A 178 10.26 8.72 10.50
N LEU A 179 10.67 7.47 10.28
CA LEU A 179 11.65 6.78 11.12
C LEU A 179 11.18 6.71 12.59
N LEU A 180 11.74 7.58 13.43
CA LEU A 180 11.47 7.69 14.87
C LEU A 180 10.64 8.91 15.24
N ILE A 181 10.48 9.88 14.33
CA ILE A 181 9.74 11.11 14.59
C ILE A 181 8.28 10.87 14.26
N THR A 182 7.40 11.07 15.24
CA THR A 182 5.95 11.01 15.07
C THR A 182 5.39 12.41 15.19
N GLN A 183 4.81 12.91 14.10
CA GLN A 183 4.08 14.17 14.05
C GLN A 183 2.58 13.85 13.94
N ARG A 184 1.78 14.42 14.83
CA ARG A 184 0.33 14.28 14.80
C ARG A 184 -0.29 15.66 14.68
N THR A 185 -1.04 15.86 13.60
CA THR A 185 -1.74 17.10 13.32
C THR A 185 -3.24 16.81 13.35
N ARG A 186 -3.99 17.62 14.09
CA ARG A 186 -5.45 17.55 14.20
C ARG A 186 -6.01 18.88 13.69
N VAL A 187 -6.91 18.82 12.72
CA VAL A 187 -7.58 19.99 12.15
C VAL A 187 -9.07 19.74 12.20
N PHE A 188 -9.81 20.67 12.80
CA PHE A 188 -11.26 20.68 12.77
C PHE A 188 -11.70 21.87 11.90
N LEU A 189 -12.59 21.61 10.95
CA LEU A 189 -13.18 22.60 10.06
C LEU A 189 -14.69 22.62 10.30
N SER A 190 -15.23 23.74 10.77
CA SER A 190 -16.68 23.89 10.85
C SER A 190 -17.27 23.96 9.45
N TRP A 191 -18.50 23.47 9.27
CA TRP A 191 -19.23 23.64 8.00
C TRP A 191 -19.35 25.10 7.57
N ASN A 192 -19.43 26.04 8.53
CA ASN A 192 -19.50 27.47 8.25
C ASN A 192 -18.18 28.06 7.73
N ASP A 193 -17.05 27.41 8.03
CA ASP A 193 -15.73 27.85 7.60
C ASP A 193 -15.35 27.30 6.22
N ILE A 194 -16.15 26.37 5.68
CA ILE A 194 -15.93 25.76 4.36
C ILE A 194 -16.65 26.59 3.30
N ALA A 195 -15.89 27.30 2.48
CA ALA A 195 -16.40 28.12 1.38
C ALA A 195 -16.85 27.26 0.19
N ARG A 196 -16.10 26.19 -0.11
CA ARG A 196 -16.32 25.35 -1.28
C ARG A 196 -15.74 23.95 -1.09
N ILE A 197 -16.39 22.97 -1.69
CA ILE A 197 -15.93 21.58 -1.77
C ILE A 197 -15.67 21.27 -3.24
N ASP A 198 -14.44 20.91 -3.59
CA ASP A 198 -14.05 20.48 -4.92
C ASP A 198 -13.54 19.05 -4.91
N VAL A 199 -13.60 18.40 -6.08
CA VAL A 199 -12.96 17.09 -6.30
C VAL A 199 -11.63 17.33 -6.97
N GLY A 200 -10.56 17.12 -6.21
CA GLY A 200 -9.19 17.19 -6.70
C GLY A 200 -8.68 15.83 -7.18
N ASN A 201 -7.48 15.85 -7.75
CA ASN A 201 -6.70 14.66 -8.05
C ASN A 201 -5.28 14.90 -7.54
N LEU A 202 -4.78 13.98 -6.72
CA LEU A 202 -3.44 14.09 -6.15
C LEU A 202 -2.32 13.98 -7.20
N GLY A 203 -2.59 13.52 -8.43
CA GLY A 203 -1.60 13.53 -9.52
C GLY A 203 -0.33 12.70 -9.27
N VAL A 204 -0.25 11.96 -8.17
CA VAL A 204 0.93 11.18 -7.79
C VAL A 204 0.86 9.83 -8.49
N GLY A 205 1.50 9.71 -9.65
CA GLY A 205 1.65 8.41 -10.30
C GLY A 205 2.36 8.46 -11.66
N PHE A 206 3.44 7.67 -11.78
CA PHE A 206 3.98 7.21 -13.06
C PHE A 206 2.85 6.47 -13.79
N ARG A 207 2.34 7.05 -14.88
CA ARG A 207 1.06 6.72 -15.57
C ARG A 207 -0.21 7.09 -14.79
N SER A 208 -0.70 8.33 -14.98
CA SER A 208 -2.13 8.75 -15.03
C SER A 208 -3.17 8.10 -14.09
N THR A 209 -2.79 7.55 -12.95
CA THR A 209 -3.75 7.02 -11.97
C THR A 209 -4.26 8.20 -11.16
N SER A 210 -5.50 8.62 -11.44
CA SER A 210 -6.18 9.65 -10.67
C SER A 210 -6.49 9.10 -9.28
N PHE A 211 -5.92 9.71 -8.24
CA PHE A 211 -6.30 9.47 -6.86
C PHE A 211 -7.28 10.57 -6.47
N PRO A 212 -8.60 10.31 -6.51
CA PRO A 212 -9.59 11.32 -6.21
C PRO A 212 -9.37 11.79 -4.76
N VAL A 213 -9.35 13.09 -4.59
CA VAL A 213 -9.31 13.74 -3.28
C VAL A 213 -10.42 14.74 -3.17
N ILE A 214 -10.84 14.98 -1.94
CA ILE A 214 -11.83 16.02 -1.63
C ILE A 214 -11.04 17.22 -1.14
N ASP A 215 -11.11 18.29 -1.90
CA ASP A 215 -10.46 19.55 -1.61
C ASP A 215 -11.47 20.46 -0.90
N LEU A 216 -11.21 20.78 0.36
CA LEU A 216 -12.01 21.71 1.14
C LEU A 216 -11.36 23.09 1.11
N HIS A 217 -12.04 24.06 0.51
CA HIS A 217 -11.60 25.45 0.50
C HIS A 217 -12.18 26.17 1.71
N THR A 218 -11.32 26.80 2.51
CA THR A 218 -11.70 27.49 3.74
C THR A 218 -11.83 28.99 3.53
N VAL A 219 -12.72 29.63 4.29
CA VAL A 219 -12.90 31.09 4.32
C VAL A 219 -11.72 31.75 5.05
N SER A 220 -11.25 31.11 6.12
CA SER A 220 -10.14 31.56 6.94
C SER A 220 -8.83 30.87 6.56
N THR A 221 -7.73 31.59 6.78
CA THR A 221 -6.37 31.07 6.57
C THR A 221 -6.02 30.09 7.69
N LEU A 222 -5.58 28.89 7.31
CA LEU A 222 -5.09 27.87 8.24
C LEU A 222 -3.74 28.28 8.83
N ALA A 223 -3.51 28.01 10.11
CA ALA A 223 -2.17 28.18 10.69
C ALA A 223 -1.19 27.17 10.09
N ASP A 224 0.09 27.54 9.95
CA ASP A 224 1.11 26.68 9.33
C ASP A 224 1.25 25.31 10.04
N GLU A 225 1.05 25.26 11.36
CA GLU A 225 1.11 24.04 12.17
C GLU A 225 -0.02 23.04 11.87
N GLN A 226 -1.14 23.53 11.32
CA GLN A 226 -2.30 22.73 10.96
C GLN A 226 -2.22 22.18 9.53
N ARG A 227 -1.29 22.72 8.73
CA ARG A 227 -1.10 22.32 7.34
C ARG A 227 -0.26 21.05 7.26
N VAL A 228 -0.57 20.20 6.28
CA VAL A 228 0.21 19.03 5.91
C VAL A 228 0.81 19.27 4.53
N PRO A 229 2.05 19.81 4.46
CA PRO A 229 2.75 19.96 3.19
C PRO A 229 3.02 18.59 2.53
N PRO A 230 2.96 18.49 1.19
CA PRO A 230 2.74 19.56 0.21
C PRO A 230 1.26 19.74 -0.22
N HIS A 231 0.32 19.08 0.47
CA HIS A 231 -1.04 18.92 -0.04
C HIS A 231 -2.02 20.01 0.42
N ASP A 232 -1.71 20.70 1.51
CA ASP A 232 -2.51 21.82 2.01
C ASP A 232 -1.91 23.15 1.59
N THR A 233 -2.78 24.14 1.34
CA THR A 233 -2.40 25.54 1.15
C THR A 233 -3.13 26.40 2.17
N ASP A 234 -2.86 27.71 2.18
CA ASP A 234 -3.39 28.66 3.16
C ASP A 234 -4.91 28.54 3.36
N ASN A 235 -5.65 28.33 2.27
CA ASN A 235 -7.11 28.26 2.26
C ASN A 235 -7.62 26.92 1.70
N LYS A 236 -6.81 25.85 1.77
CA LYS A 236 -7.16 24.54 1.20
C LYS A 236 -6.71 23.41 2.10
N VAL A 237 -7.66 22.56 2.49
CA VAL A 237 -7.42 21.29 3.17
C VAL A 237 -7.73 20.15 2.23
N THR A 238 -6.73 19.32 1.93
CA THR A 238 -6.93 18.13 1.11
C THR A 238 -7.32 16.94 1.99
N ILE A 239 -8.42 16.29 1.67
CA ILE A 239 -8.88 15.05 2.30
C ILE A 239 -8.71 13.88 1.33
N MET A 240 -7.89 12.91 1.70
CA MET A 240 -7.73 11.68 0.93
C MET A 240 -8.94 10.74 1.13
N ALA A 241 -9.57 10.34 0.02
CA ALA A 241 -10.61 9.31 -0.03
C ALA A 241 -10.04 7.93 -0.42
#